data_AF-A0A660S6F9-F1
#
_entry.id   AF-A0A660S6F9-F1
#
_cell.length_a   1.000
_cell.length_b   1.000
_cell.length_c   1.000
_cell.angle_alpha   90.00
_cell.angle_beta   90.00
_cell.angle_gamma   90.00
#
_symmetry.space_group_name_H-M   'P 1'
#
loop_
_entity.id
_entity.type
_entity.pdbx_description
1 polymer ?
#
loop_
_entity_poly.entity_id
_entity_poly.type
_entity_poly.pdbx_seq_one_letter_code
_entity_poly.pdbx_strand_id
1 'polypeptide(L)'
;MNLFDGKRALVLGGGSARGLAHIGFIKTLEKYGIEYDMIVGTSMGALIGAIYLQRENIEVVEQLAKDIISKQFARIVGFEKKENKKRLKIVNEIFDSLNKLFKYAKLIKNEGYLEQKHIDILMEQILLDVSVNQFRLPFATVAVDLISGKTHIFRDDNSKIAVKSSIAIPGAITPVKYKNM
;
A
#
# COMPACT_ATOMS: atom_id res chain seq x y z
N MET A 1 -24.24 -5.16 -25.38
CA MET A 1 -23.60 -4.20 -24.46
C MET A 1 -22.16 -4.66 -24.29
N ASN A 2 -21.19 -3.92 -24.82
CA ASN A 2 -19.78 -4.26 -24.63
C ASN A 2 -19.44 -3.96 -23.16
N LEU A 3 -18.70 -4.85 -22.48
CA LEU A 3 -18.29 -4.63 -21.08
C LEU A 3 -17.47 -3.35 -20.90
N PHE A 4 -17.01 -2.73 -21.99
CA PHE A 4 -16.11 -1.59 -22.00
C PHE A 4 -16.76 -0.23 -22.36
N ASP A 5 -18.08 -0.16 -22.56
CA ASP A 5 -18.76 1.10 -22.98
C ASP A 5 -19.10 2.05 -21.81
N GLY A 6 -18.75 1.72 -20.56
CA GLY A 6 -19.12 2.48 -19.36
C GLY A 6 -17.94 2.97 -18.53
N LYS A 7 -18.22 3.78 -17.49
CA LYS A 7 -17.21 4.18 -16.49
C LYS A 7 -16.68 2.96 -15.74
N ARG A 8 -15.36 2.87 -15.56
CA ARG A 8 -14.64 1.74 -14.97
C ARG A 8 -13.83 2.17 -13.76
N ALA A 9 -13.90 1.39 -12.69
CA ALA A 9 -13.03 1.56 -11.53
C ALA A 9 -11.99 0.44 -11.47
N LEU A 10 -10.73 0.82 -11.32
CA LEU A 10 -9.65 -0.10 -10.98
C LEU A 10 -9.62 -0.32 -9.46
N VAL A 11 -10.00 -1.52 -9.01
CA VAL A 11 -10.07 -1.86 -7.59
C VAL A 11 -8.84 -2.69 -7.18
N LEU A 12 -7.98 -2.10 -6.35
CA LEU A 12 -6.73 -2.69 -5.86
C LEU A 12 -6.91 -3.19 -4.42
N GLY A 13 -7.00 -4.50 -4.27
CA GLY A 13 -7.19 -5.15 -2.96
C GLY A 13 -5.98 -5.03 -2.03
N GLY A 14 -6.21 -5.35 -0.75
CA GLY A 14 -5.12 -5.55 0.22
C GLY A 14 -4.33 -6.83 -0.04
N GLY A 15 -3.16 -6.97 0.58
CA GLY A 15 -2.36 -8.19 0.42
C GLY A 15 -0.93 -8.16 0.96
N SER A 16 -0.62 -7.25 1.89
CA SER A 16 0.76 -7.03 2.38
C SER A 16 1.73 -6.94 1.18
N ALA A 17 2.87 -7.62 1.21
CA ALA A 17 3.80 -7.55 0.09
C ALA A 17 3.27 -8.21 -1.22
N ARG A 18 2.19 -9.03 -1.21
CA ARG A 18 1.62 -9.59 -2.46
C ARG A 18 0.98 -8.49 -3.29
N GLY A 19 0.61 -7.38 -2.66
CA GLY A 19 0.12 -6.19 -3.33
C GLY A 19 1.13 -5.53 -4.26
N LEU A 20 2.42 -5.92 -4.23
CA LEU A 20 3.39 -5.54 -5.28
C LEU A 20 2.96 -6.03 -6.68
N ALA A 21 2.15 -7.09 -6.76
CA ALA A 21 1.58 -7.56 -8.02
C ALA A 21 0.70 -6.51 -8.71
N HIS A 22 0.13 -5.55 -7.97
CA HIS A 22 -0.63 -4.43 -8.54
C HIS A 22 0.21 -3.60 -9.51
N ILE A 23 1.52 -3.49 -9.29
CA ILE A 23 2.43 -2.79 -10.19
C ILE A 23 2.45 -3.48 -11.57
N GLY A 24 2.62 -4.80 -11.58
CA GLY A 24 2.61 -5.59 -12.82
C GLY A 24 1.24 -5.59 -13.51
N PHE A 25 0.16 -5.55 -12.72
CA PHE A 25 -1.19 -5.43 -13.26
C PHE A 25 -1.41 -4.09 -13.97
N ILE A 26 -1.08 -2.96 -13.31
CA ILE A 26 -1.18 -1.62 -13.92
C ILE A 26 -0.33 -1.52 -15.19
N LYS A 27 0.92 -2.02 -15.17
CA LYS A 27 1.78 -2.11 -16.37
C LYS A 27 1.10 -2.85 -17.51
N THR A 28 0.37 -3.93 -17.20
CA THR A 28 -0.34 -4.72 -18.19
C THR A 28 -1.51 -3.93 -18.77
N LEU A 29 -2.28 -3.22 -17.94
CA LEU A 29 -3.37 -2.35 -18.40
C LEU A 29 -2.84 -1.25 -19.34
N GLU A 30 -1.76 -0.57 -18.96
CA GLU A 30 -1.11 0.45 -19.80
C GLU A 30 -0.61 -0.13 -21.13
N LYS A 31 0.05 -1.31 -21.10
CA LYS A 31 0.54 -2.00 -22.30
C LYS A 31 -0.57 -2.31 -23.31
N TYR A 32 -1.79 -2.61 -22.84
CA TYR A 32 -2.92 -2.94 -23.70
C TYR A 32 -3.88 -1.76 -23.92
N GLY A 33 -3.55 -0.55 -23.47
CA GLY A 33 -4.41 0.63 -23.61
C GLY A 33 -5.74 0.51 -22.87
N ILE A 34 -5.79 -0.25 -21.76
CA ILE A 34 -7.01 -0.42 -20.97
C ILE A 34 -7.10 0.74 -19.97
N GLU A 35 -7.97 1.70 -20.27
CA GLU A 35 -8.23 2.86 -19.42
C GLU A 35 -9.18 2.56 -18.25
N TYR A 36 -9.19 3.45 -17.26
CA TYR A 36 -10.10 3.42 -16.11
C TYR A 36 -10.30 4.86 -15.60
N ASP A 37 -11.46 5.10 -15.00
CA ASP A 37 -11.94 6.43 -14.61
C ASP A 37 -11.75 6.72 -13.12
N MET A 38 -11.39 5.70 -12.33
CA MET A 38 -11.22 5.78 -10.88
C MET A 38 -10.28 4.69 -10.39
N ILE A 39 -9.55 4.95 -9.31
CA ILE A 39 -8.86 3.91 -8.53
C ILE A 39 -9.46 3.82 -7.12
N VAL A 40 -9.72 2.60 -6.67
CA VAL A 40 -10.06 2.31 -5.27
C VAL A 40 -9.00 1.39 -4.69
N GLY A 41 -8.43 1.73 -3.54
CA GLY A 41 -7.34 0.95 -2.93
C GLY A 41 -7.59 0.57 -1.47
N THR A 42 -7.17 -0.64 -1.09
CA THR A 42 -7.11 -1.08 0.32
C THR A 42 -5.70 -1.50 0.68
N SER A 43 -5.16 -1.03 1.81
CA SER A 43 -3.82 -1.37 2.30
C SER A 43 -2.76 -1.15 1.20
N MET A 44 -2.01 -2.18 0.80
CA MET A 44 -1.02 -2.08 -0.27
C MET A 44 -1.61 -1.56 -1.59
N GLY A 45 -2.86 -1.88 -1.91
CA GLY A 45 -3.54 -1.32 -3.07
C GLY A 45 -3.78 0.19 -2.97
N ALA A 46 -4.04 0.70 -1.76
CA ALA A 46 -4.14 2.14 -1.50
C ALA A 46 -2.79 2.83 -1.71
N LEU A 47 -1.72 2.22 -1.18
CA LEU A 47 -0.37 2.74 -1.31
C LEU A 47 0.08 2.80 -2.78
N ILE A 48 -0.01 1.69 -3.51
CA ILE A 48 0.37 1.63 -4.93
C ILE A 48 -0.50 2.57 -5.77
N GLY A 49 -1.82 2.56 -5.56
CA GLY A 49 -2.75 3.42 -6.28
C GLY A 49 -2.47 4.91 -6.06
N ALA A 50 -2.22 5.33 -4.81
CA ALA A 50 -1.91 6.72 -4.50
C ALA A 50 -0.58 7.18 -5.11
N ILE A 51 0.50 6.40 -4.97
CA ILE A 51 1.80 6.75 -5.56
C ILE A 51 1.67 6.82 -7.09
N TYR A 52 0.98 5.85 -7.70
CA TYR A 52 0.78 5.82 -9.16
C TYR A 52 0.01 7.04 -9.67
N LEU A 53 -1.05 7.45 -8.97
CA LEU A 53 -1.82 8.64 -9.36
C LEU A 53 -1.06 9.95 -9.16
N GLN A 54 -0.12 10.00 -8.20
CA GLN A 54 0.70 11.19 -7.95
C GLN A 54 1.98 11.28 -8.81
N ARG A 55 2.49 10.15 -9.30
CA ARG A 55 3.76 10.09 -10.07
C ARG A 55 3.55 9.89 -11.56
N GLU A 56 2.36 9.45 -11.97
CA GLU A 56 1.95 9.24 -13.37
C GLU A 56 2.86 8.30 -14.16
N ASN A 57 3.68 7.51 -13.48
CA ASN A 57 4.66 6.65 -14.11
C ASN A 57 4.82 5.39 -13.25
N ILE A 58 4.32 4.28 -13.77
CA ILE A 58 4.36 3.00 -13.08
C ILE A 58 5.79 2.48 -12.85
N GLU A 59 6.76 2.91 -13.68
CA GLU A 59 8.18 2.58 -13.50
C GLU A 59 8.77 3.30 -12.29
N VAL A 60 8.34 4.52 -12.00
CA VAL A 60 8.70 5.23 -10.76
C VAL A 60 8.17 4.48 -9.55
N VAL A 61 6.93 3.97 -9.61
CA VAL A 61 6.34 3.17 -8.53
C VAL A 61 7.12 1.87 -8.34
N GLU A 62 7.50 1.19 -9.43
CA GLU A 62 8.31 -0.02 -9.37
C GLU A 62 9.68 0.24 -8.75
N GLN A 63 10.35 1.33 -9.13
CA GLN A 63 11.65 1.68 -8.59
C GLN A 63 11.58 2.00 -7.08
N LEU A 64 10.58 2.79 -6.66
CA LEU A 64 10.33 3.05 -5.24
C LEU A 64 10.09 1.76 -4.45
N ALA A 65 9.31 0.84 -4.99
CA ALA A 65 9.08 -0.46 -4.37
C ALA A 65 10.38 -1.27 -4.23
N LYS A 66 11.20 -1.34 -5.28
CA LYS A 66 12.53 -2.01 -5.25
C LYS A 66 13.45 -1.37 -4.20
N ASP A 67 13.44 -0.06 -4.08
CA ASP A 67 14.29 0.68 -3.14
C ASP A 67 13.86 0.44 -1.69
N ILE A 68 12.55 0.46 -1.41
CA ILE A 68 12.03 0.15 -0.06
C ILE A 68 12.37 -1.29 0.33
N ILE A 69 12.12 -2.25 -0.56
CA ILE A 69 12.42 -3.67 -0.31
C ILE A 69 13.92 -3.87 -0.08
N SER A 70 14.77 -3.27 -0.93
CA SER A 70 16.22 -3.44 -0.81
C SER A 70 16.79 -2.81 0.46
N LYS A 71 16.29 -1.64 0.88
CA LYS A 71 16.68 -1.01 2.16
C LYS A 71 16.23 -1.82 3.38
N GLN A 72 15.00 -2.34 3.37
CA GLN A 72 14.51 -3.23 4.43
C GLN A 72 15.33 -4.52 4.50
N PHE A 73 15.64 -5.09 3.33
CA PHE A 73 16.49 -6.27 3.23
C PHE A 73 17.89 -5.99 3.78
N ALA A 74 18.56 -4.92 3.36
CA ALA A 74 19.89 -4.55 3.86
C ALA A 74 19.92 -4.39 5.40
N ARG A 75 18.85 -3.85 6.00
CA ARG A 75 18.69 -3.76 7.46
C ARG A 75 18.57 -5.12 8.14
N ILE A 76 17.87 -6.07 7.51
CA ILE A 76 17.65 -7.42 8.08
C ILE A 76 18.90 -8.28 7.92
N VAL A 77 19.58 -8.21 6.78
CA VAL A 77 20.61 -9.21 6.41
C VAL A 77 22.04 -8.73 6.63
N GLY A 78 22.29 -7.47 6.96
CA GLY A 78 23.64 -6.98 7.26
C GLY A 78 24.64 -7.26 6.13
N PHE A 79 24.56 -6.48 5.05
CA PHE A 79 25.47 -6.38 3.90
C PHE A 79 25.31 -7.32 2.66
N GLU A 80 25.37 -6.59 1.53
CA GLU A 80 25.82 -6.85 0.15
C GLU A 80 25.12 -7.77 -0.87
N LYS A 81 24.97 -7.16 -2.06
CA LYS A 81 24.46 -7.67 -3.34
C LYS A 81 25.08 -9.02 -3.73
N LYS A 82 24.26 -10.07 -3.86
CA LYS A 82 24.50 -11.14 -4.86
C LYS A 82 23.21 -11.89 -5.27
N GLU A 83 22.97 -11.83 -6.58
CA GLU A 83 22.19 -12.71 -7.49
C GLU A 83 20.68 -13.00 -7.29
N ASN A 84 19.95 -12.83 -8.40
CA ASN A 84 18.50 -12.70 -8.55
C ASN A 84 17.65 -13.98 -8.34
N LYS A 85 18.21 -15.20 -8.31
CA LYS A 85 17.41 -16.44 -8.10
C LYS A 85 17.16 -16.78 -6.63
N LYS A 86 18.06 -16.38 -5.72
CA LYS A 86 17.87 -16.51 -4.26
C LYS A 86 16.79 -15.54 -3.74
N ARG A 87 16.66 -14.37 -4.38
CA ARG A 87 15.70 -13.32 -4.02
C ARG A 87 14.24 -13.78 -3.99
N LEU A 88 13.77 -14.50 -5.01
CA LEU A 88 12.38 -15.01 -5.06
C LEU A 88 12.07 -15.98 -3.92
N LYS A 89 13.04 -16.83 -3.55
CA LYS A 89 12.88 -17.82 -2.47
C LYS A 89 12.83 -17.14 -1.09
N ILE A 90 13.73 -16.19 -0.86
CA ILE A 90 13.79 -15.43 0.40
C ILE A 90 12.58 -14.50 0.56
N VAL A 91 12.12 -13.87 -0.52
CA VAL A 91 10.88 -13.07 -0.50
C VAL A 91 9.71 -13.94 -0.06
N ASN A 92 9.56 -15.14 -0.60
CA ASN A 92 8.52 -16.10 -0.16
C ASN A 92 8.67 -16.55 1.30
N GLU A 93 9.90 -16.76 1.79
CA GLU A 93 10.16 -17.09 3.20
C GLU A 93 9.88 -15.91 4.15
N ILE A 94 10.18 -14.67 3.73
CA ILE A 94 9.81 -13.44 4.44
C ILE A 94 8.28 -13.30 4.47
N PHE A 95 7.58 -13.63 3.38
CA PHE A 95 6.12 -13.64 3.33
C PHE A 95 5.51 -14.64 4.30
N ASP A 96 6.03 -15.87 4.37
CA ASP A 96 5.55 -16.89 5.29
C ASP A 96 5.88 -16.56 6.74
N SER A 97 7.02 -15.89 6.96
CA SER A 97 7.40 -15.36 8.28
C SER A 97 6.52 -14.20 8.70
N LEU A 98 6.14 -13.30 7.80
CA LEU A 98 5.15 -12.24 8.05
C LEU A 98 3.77 -12.85 8.36
N ASN A 99 3.33 -13.87 7.64
CA ASN A 99 2.06 -14.56 7.92
C ASN A 99 2.08 -15.25 9.30
N LYS A 100 3.20 -15.86 9.69
CA LYS A 100 3.39 -16.39 11.05
C LYS A 100 3.41 -15.27 12.09
N LEU A 101 4.13 -14.18 11.84
CA LEU A 101 4.25 -13.03 12.73
C LEU A 101 2.88 -12.35 12.93
N PHE A 102 2.04 -12.27 11.91
CA PHE A 102 0.63 -11.85 12.02
C PHE A 102 -0.17 -12.76 12.95
N LYS A 103 0.06 -14.08 12.89
CA LYS A 103 -0.56 -15.07 13.77
C LYS A 103 -0.10 -14.93 15.23
N TYR A 104 1.17 -14.53 15.45
CA TYR A 104 1.75 -14.29 16.78
C TYR A 104 1.45 -12.89 17.35
N ALA A 105 1.34 -11.85 16.51
CA ALA A 105 0.89 -10.51 16.89
C ALA A 105 -0.54 -10.52 17.44
N LYS A 106 -1.35 -11.52 17.03
CA LYS A 106 -2.67 -11.82 17.61
C LYS A 106 -2.62 -12.27 19.08
N LEU A 107 -1.44 -12.63 19.62
CA LEU A 107 -1.26 -13.21 20.96
C LEU A 107 -0.57 -12.29 21.98
N ILE A 108 0.02 -11.16 21.58
CA ILE A 108 0.86 -10.34 22.46
C ILE A 108 0.41 -8.87 22.41
N LYS A 109 -0.18 -8.41 23.52
CA LYS A 109 -0.52 -7.04 23.97
C LYS A 109 -0.29 -5.84 23.02
N ASN A 110 -1.34 -5.00 22.93
CA ASN A 110 -1.42 -3.57 22.56
C ASN A 110 -0.07 -2.84 22.75
N GLU A 111 0.59 -2.22 21.78
CA GLU A 111 0.23 -1.43 20.60
C GLU A 111 1.19 -1.85 19.46
N GLY A 112 0.83 -1.76 18.17
CA GLY A 112 1.53 -2.44 17.06
C GLY A 112 3.08 -2.39 17.05
N TYR A 113 3.72 -3.46 16.54
CA TYR A 113 5.18 -3.64 16.49
C TYR A 113 5.96 -2.50 15.81
N LEU A 114 5.35 -1.81 14.83
CA LEU A 114 5.92 -0.65 14.16
C LEU A 114 5.23 0.65 14.63
N GLU A 115 6.02 1.50 15.28
CA GLU A 115 5.59 2.85 15.68
C GLU A 115 5.23 3.73 14.48
N GLN A 116 4.22 4.59 14.65
CA GLN A 116 3.76 5.57 13.65
C GLN A 116 4.89 6.44 13.09
N LYS A 117 5.87 6.85 13.92
CA LYS A 117 6.99 7.71 13.47
C LYS A 117 7.73 7.18 12.25
N HIS A 118 7.91 5.86 12.15
CA HIS A 118 8.62 5.24 11.03
C HIS A 118 7.75 5.21 9.77
N ILE A 119 6.45 5.03 9.95
CA ILE A 119 5.48 5.09 8.85
C ILE A 119 5.35 6.52 8.35
N ASP A 120 5.34 7.51 9.23
CA ASP A 120 5.28 8.93 8.87
C ASP A 120 6.47 9.31 7.99
N ILE A 121 7.70 8.97 8.40
CA ILE A 121 8.92 9.20 7.59
C ILE A 121 8.80 8.53 6.21
N LEU A 122 8.25 7.32 6.15
CA LEU A 122 8.05 6.61 4.88
C LEU A 122 7.00 7.33 4.01
N MET A 123 5.88 7.77 4.59
CA MET A 123 4.84 8.51 3.87
C MET A 123 5.38 9.84 3.31
N GLU A 124 6.18 10.58 4.08
CA GLU A 124 6.86 11.81 3.62
C GLU A 124 7.75 11.57 2.40
N GLN A 125 8.39 10.40 2.30
CA GLN A 125 9.28 10.08 1.19
C GLN A 125 8.54 9.68 -0.09
N ILE A 126 7.35 9.07 0.02
CA ILE A 126 6.70 8.41 -1.11
C ILE A 126 5.41 9.08 -1.57
N LEU A 127 4.76 9.89 -0.72
CA LEU A 127 3.53 10.59 -1.03
C LEU A 127 3.69 12.11 -0.91
N LEU A 128 3.12 12.83 -1.88
CA LEU A 128 2.91 14.27 -1.82
C LEU A 128 1.80 14.61 -0.83
N ASP A 129 1.95 15.76 -0.17
CA ASP A 129 1.03 16.30 0.82
C ASP A 129 -0.13 17.06 0.16
N VAL A 130 -1.11 16.33 -0.36
CA VAL A 130 -2.26 16.88 -1.10
C VAL A 130 -3.53 16.12 -0.72
N SER A 131 -4.71 16.70 -0.97
CA SER A 131 -5.96 15.95 -0.81
C SER A 131 -6.08 14.90 -1.90
N VAL A 132 -6.66 13.73 -1.59
CA VAL A 132 -6.88 12.67 -2.57
C VAL A 132 -7.85 13.06 -3.69
N ASN A 133 -8.71 14.06 -3.47
CA ASN A 133 -9.59 14.59 -4.52
C ASN A 133 -8.85 15.45 -5.55
N GLN A 134 -7.59 15.81 -5.29
CA GLN A 134 -6.71 16.55 -6.22
C GLN A 134 -5.88 15.61 -7.09
N PHE A 135 -6.03 14.29 -6.96
CA PHE A 135 -5.38 13.33 -7.83
C PHE A 135 -5.93 13.42 -9.25
N ARG A 136 -5.11 13.05 -10.25
CA ARG A 136 -5.47 13.12 -11.68
C ARG A 136 -6.71 12.29 -12.07
N LEU A 137 -7.01 11.25 -11.28
CA LEU A 137 -8.24 10.47 -11.37
C LEU A 137 -8.85 10.40 -9.97
N PRO A 138 -10.20 10.33 -9.87
CA PRO A 138 -10.88 10.00 -8.64
C PRO A 138 -10.20 8.84 -7.90
N PHE A 139 -9.93 9.05 -6.62
CA PHE A 139 -9.32 8.05 -5.75
C PHE A 139 -10.17 7.88 -4.49
N ALA A 140 -10.29 6.64 -4.04
CA ALA A 140 -10.81 6.35 -2.72
C ALA A 140 -9.97 5.27 -2.05
N THR A 141 -9.83 5.38 -0.74
CA THR A 141 -9.29 4.29 0.07
C THR A 141 -10.14 4.07 1.31
N VAL A 142 -10.04 2.88 1.87
CA VAL A 142 -10.85 2.45 3.01
C VAL A 142 -9.97 2.08 4.20
N ALA A 143 -10.46 2.39 5.39
CA ALA A 143 -9.94 1.86 6.65
C ALA A 143 -11.12 1.43 7.54
N VAL A 144 -10.80 0.85 8.69
CA VAL A 144 -11.78 0.49 9.71
C VAL A 144 -11.61 1.47 10.87
N ASP A 145 -12.69 2.15 11.24
CA ASP A 145 -12.78 2.85 12.51
C ASP A 145 -12.83 1.81 13.63
N LEU A 146 -11.80 1.77 14.48
CA LEU A 146 -11.68 0.80 15.55
C LEU A 146 -12.63 1.04 16.72
N ILE A 147 -13.16 2.26 16.86
CA ILE A 147 -14.14 2.60 17.91
C ILE A 147 -15.52 2.08 17.52
N SER A 148 -15.99 2.40 16.31
CA SER A 148 -17.32 2.00 15.86
C SER A 148 -17.38 0.65 15.14
N GLY A 149 -16.24 0.12 14.70
CA GLY A 149 -16.14 -1.09 13.88
C GLY A 149 -16.59 -0.90 12.43
N LYS A 150 -16.91 0.33 12.00
CA LYS A 150 -17.42 0.63 10.66
C LYS A 150 -16.30 0.97 9.69
N THR A 151 -16.57 0.75 8.40
CA THR A 151 -15.69 1.22 7.34
C THR A 151 -15.73 2.74 7.25
N HIS A 152 -14.55 3.36 7.23
CA HIS A 152 -14.37 4.75 6.84
C HIS A 152 -13.81 4.81 5.41
N ILE A 153 -14.34 5.71 4.59
CA ILE A 153 -13.93 5.89 3.20
C ILE A 153 -13.32 7.28 3.07
N PHE A 154 -12.04 7.35 2.71
CA PHE A 154 -11.33 8.59 2.43
C PHE A 154 -11.51 8.95 0.95
N ARG A 155 -12.00 10.16 0.68
CA ARG A 155 -12.27 10.68 -0.69
C ARG A 155 -11.85 12.12 -0.92
N ASP A 156 -11.71 12.89 0.13
CA ASP A 156 -11.34 14.31 0.13
C ASP A 156 -10.31 14.65 1.23
N ASP A 157 -9.78 13.61 1.88
CA ASP A 157 -8.78 13.73 2.92
C ASP A 157 -7.36 13.83 2.38
N ASN A 158 -6.44 14.19 3.28
CA ASN A 158 -5.02 14.19 2.99
C ASN A 158 -4.52 12.80 2.55
N SER A 159 -3.71 12.74 1.49
CA SER A 159 -3.17 11.51 0.92
C SER A 159 -2.41 10.66 1.95
N LYS A 160 -1.56 11.28 2.78
CA LYS A 160 -0.75 10.59 3.78
C LYS A 160 -1.62 10.01 4.86
N ILE A 161 -2.58 10.77 5.42
CA ILE A 161 -3.48 10.25 6.46
C ILE A 161 -4.37 9.13 5.94
N ALA A 162 -4.91 9.26 4.72
CA ALA A 162 -5.78 8.27 4.10
C ALA A 162 -5.06 6.94 3.86
N VAL A 163 -3.90 6.98 3.21
CA VAL A 163 -3.10 5.78 2.92
C VAL A 163 -2.57 5.16 4.21
N LYS A 164 -2.04 5.97 5.13
CA LYS A 164 -1.52 5.52 6.44
C LYS A 164 -2.60 4.79 7.24
N SER A 165 -3.82 5.31 7.25
CA SER A 165 -4.96 4.67 7.93
C SER A 165 -5.33 3.34 7.27
N SER A 166 -5.28 3.25 5.94
CA SER A 166 -5.59 2.01 5.21
C SER A 166 -4.53 0.91 5.39
N ILE A 167 -3.26 1.26 5.62
CA ILE A 167 -2.18 0.28 5.85
C ILE A 167 -1.97 -0.07 7.33
N ALA A 168 -2.70 0.53 8.27
CA ALA A 168 -2.53 0.33 9.70
C ALA A 168 -3.07 -1.04 10.17
N ILE A 169 -2.36 -2.11 9.82
CA ILE A 169 -2.81 -3.48 10.13
C ILE A 169 -2.73 -3.72 11.65
N PRO A 170 -3.84 -4.10 12.32
CA PRO A 170 -3.85 -4.35 13.74
C PRO A 170 -2.78 -5.35 14.19
N GLY A 171 -2.10 -5.05 15.30
CA GLY A 171 -1.00 -5.86 15.85
C GLY A 171 0.35 -5.67 15.15
N ALA A 172 0.39 -5.17 13.91
CA ALA A 172 1.63 -4.89 13.18
C ALA A 172 1.99 -3.40 13.19
N ILE A 173 1.02 -2.52 12.97
CA ILE A 173 1.19 -1.06 12.89
C ILE A 173 0.24 -0.43 13.90
N THR A 174 0.74 0.52 14.70
CA THR A 174 -0.09 1.28 15.64
C THR A 174 -1.27 1.94 14.91
N PRO A 175 -2.50 1.96 15.44
CA PRO A 175 -3.62 2.65 14.80
C PRO A 175 -3.34 4.15 14.56
N VAL A 176 -3.93 4.70 13.50
CA VAL A 176 -3.85 6.13 13.19
C VAL A 176 -4.99 6.85 13.89
N LYS A 177 -4.67 7.84 14.74
CA LYS A 177 -5.68 8.78 15.26
C LYS A 177 -6.14 9.70 14.14
N TYR A 178 -7.44 9.78 13.93
CA TYR A 178 -8.01 10.62 12.88
C TYR A 178 -9.36 11.18 13.28
N LYS A 179 -9.43 12.51 13.42
CA LYS A 179 -10.61 13.22 13.96
C LYS A 179 -11.00 12.62 15.33
N ASN A 180 -12.24 12.17 15.47
CA ASN A 180 -12.77 11.55 16.70
C ASN A 180 -12.72 10.00 16.63
N MET A 181 -11.85 9.44 15.78
CA MET A 181 -11.70 8.00 15.51
C MET A 181 -10.24 7.56 15.75
#